data_AF-A0A963VLT2-F1
#
_entry.id   AF-A0A963VLT2-F1
#
_cell.length_a   1.000
_cell.length_b   1.000
_cell.length_c   1.000
_cell.angle_alpha   90.00
_cell.angle_beta   90.00
_cell.angle_gamma   90.00
#
_symmetry.space_group_name_H-M   'P 1'
#
loop_
_entity.id
_entity.type
_entity.pdbx_description
1 polymer ?
#
loop_
_entity_poly.entity_id
_entity_poly.type
_entity_poly.pdbx_seq_one_letter_code
_entity_poly.pdbx_strand_id
1 'polypeptide(L)' 'MSNAAAPAASLDRIGWMHTFVTIVEAGSLSRAAEQLGTTQPTVSRRLQALERALGLTLLQRS' A
#
# COMPACT_ATOMS: atom_id res chain seq x y z
N MET A 1 4.22 30.14 10.76
CA MET A 1 3.93 29.26 9.61
C MET A 1 4.39 27.86 9.96
N SER A 2 3.43 26.92 9.97
CA SER A 2 3.53 25.46 9.84
C SER A 2 4.68 24.71 10.53
N ASN A 3 4.42 24.18 11.73
CA ASN A 3 4.95 22.87 12.12
C ASN A 3 3.79 22.05 12.71
N ALA A 4 2.89 21.61 11.83
CA ALA A 4 2.00 20.51 12.17
C ALA A 4 2.83 19.23 12.00
N ALA A 5 3.32 18.68 13.11
CA ALA A 5 3.79 17.31 13.15
C ALA A 5 2.73 16.43 12.49
N ALA A 6 3.05 15.78 11.37
CA ALA A 6 2.11 14.91 10.69
C ALA A 6 1.67 13.80 11.67
N PRO A 7 0.38 13.71 12.03
CA PRO A 7 -0.09 12.72 13.00
C PRO A 7 -0.28 11.38 12.27
N ALA A 8 0.76 10.52 12.22
CA ALA A 8 0.65 9.13 11.71
C ALA A 8 1.92 8.25 11.85
N ALA A 9 2.88 8.56 12.72
CA ALA A 9 4.16 7.82 12.80
C ALA A 9 4.06 6.37 13.36
N SER A 10 2.87 5.77 13.42
CA SER A 10 2.66 4.36 13.81
C SER A 10 1.52 3.69 13.04
N LEU A 11 1.31 4.06 11.77
CA LEU A 11 0.43 3.31 10.88
C LEU A 11 1.25 2.31 10.05
N ASP A 12 0.77 1.07 10.06
CA ASP A 12 1.44 -0.20 9.76
C ASP A 12 2.29 -0.25 8.47
N ARG A 13 3.52 0.27 8.55
CA ARG A 13 4.51 0.26 7.46
C ARG A 13 4.84 -1.16 7.00
N ILE A 14 4.89 -2.12 7.92
CA ILE A 14 5.19 -3.52 7.63
C ILE A 14 4.03 -4.14 6.85
N GLY A 15 2.78 -3.93 7.25
CA GLY A 15 1.62 -4.41 6.52
C GLY A 15 1.46 -3.79 5.14
N TRP A 16 1.89 -2.54 4.95
CA TRP A 16 1.97 -1.92 3.62
C TRP A 16 3.04 -2.57 2.73
N MET A 17 4.24 -2.81 3.27
CA MET A 17 5.30 -3.52 2.53
C MET A 17 4.90 -4.96 2.20
N HIS A 18 4.29 -5.68 3.16
CA HIS A 18 3.75 -7.02 2.94
C HIS A 18 2.71 -7.00 1.82
N THR A 19 1.77 -6.05 1.85
CA THR A 19 0.76 -5.90 0.79
C THR A 19 1.42 -5.66 -0.58
N PHE A 20 2.45 -4.80 -0.65
CA PHE A 20 3.18 -4.55 -1.89
C PHE A 20 3.87 -5.81 -2.44
N VAL A 21 4.59 -6.56 -1.60
CA VAL A 21 5.24 -7.82 -1.99
C VAL A 21 4.20 -8.82 -2.51
N THR A 22 3.08 -8.99 -1.80
CA THR A 22 2.00 -9.87 -2.25
C THR A 22 1.41 -9.46 -3.60
N ILE A 23 1.29 -8.16 -3.89
CA ILE A 23 0.83 -7.69 -5.23
C ILE A 23 1.80 -8.11 -6.32
N VAL A 24 3.10 -7.94 -6.09
CA VAL A 24 4.15 -8.28 -7.06
C VAL A 24 4.19 -9.79 -7.30
N GLU A 25 4.14 -10.59 -6.24
CA GLU A 25 4.14 -12.06 -6.33
C GLU A 25 2.87 -12.61 -6.99
N ALA A 26 1.70 -12.03 -6.69
CA ALA A 26 0.43 -12.45 -7.28
C ALA A 26 0.22 -11.95 -8.72
N GLY A 27 0.98 -10.93 -9.15
CA GLY A 27 0.87 -10.29 -10.47
C GLY A 27 -0.45 -9.54 -10.72
N SER A 28 -1.31 -9.40 -9.70
CA SER A 28 -2.63 -8.77 -9.81
C SER A 28 -3.14 -8.30 -8.46
N LEU A 29 -3.76 -7.12 -8.43
CA LEU A 29 -4.41 -6.57 -7.24
C LEU A 29 -5.57 -7.45 -6.74
N SER A 30 -6.30 -8.10 -7.64
CA SER A 30 -7.42 -8.97 -7.27
C SER A 30 -6.92 -10.28 -6.64
N ARG A 31 -5.90 -10.91 -7.23
CA ARG A 31 -5.27 -12.12 -6.66
C ARG A 31 -4.59 -11.83 -5.32
N ALA A 32 -3.93 -10.69 -5.19
CA ALA A 32 -3.35 -10.28 -3.93
C ALA A 32 -4.42 -10.06 -2.85
N ALA A 33 -5.59 -9.54 -3.21
CA ALA A 33 -6.69 -9.39 -2.27
C ALA A 33 -7.23 -10.74 -1.77
N GLU A 34 -7.37 -11.71 -2.67
CA GLU A 34 -7.72 -13.09 -2.30
C GLU A 34 -6.70 -13.70 -1.33
N GLN A 35 -5.40 -13.58 -1.63
CA GLN A 35 -4.33 -14.09 -0.77
C GLN A 35 -4.26 -13.40 0.60
N LEU A 36 -4.56 -12.10 0.65
CA LEU A 36 -4.57 -11.31 1.88
C LEU A 36 -5.89 -11.39 2.66
N GLY A 37 -6.87 -12.17 2.19
CA GLY A 37 -8.18 -12.29 2.83
C GLY A 37 -8.93 -10.96 2.92
N THR A 38 -8.81 -10.11 1.89
CA THR A 38 -9.37 -8.76 1.87
C THR A 38 -9.94 -8.41 0.49
N THR A 39 -10.29 -7.14 0.27
CA THR A 39 -10.85 -6.66 -1.00
C THR A 39 -9.81 -5.93 -1.85
N GLN A 40 -9.95 -6.01 -3.17
CA GLN A 40 -9.07 -5.31 -4.12
C GLN A 40 -9.00 -3.78 -3.88
N PRO A 41 -10.10 -3.07 -3.54
CA PRO A 41 -10.02 -1.67 -3.12
C PRO A 41 -9.17 -1.43 -1.86
N THR A 42 -9.17 -2.37 -0.90
CA THR A 42 -8.35 -2.29 0.31
C THR A 42 -6.87 -2.44 -0.03
N VAL A 43 -6.52 -3.40 -0.87
CA VAL A 43 -5.16 -3.60 -1.39
C VAL A 43 -4.67 -2.35 -2.14
N SER A 44 -5.50 -1.82 -3.04
CA SER A 44 -5.18 -0.59 -3.79
C SER A 44 -4.93 0.60 -2.87
N ARG A 45 -5.76 0.78 -1.83
CA ARG A 45 -5.60 1.87 -0.85
C ARG A 45 -4.31 1.74 -0.04
N ARG A 46 -3.94 0.52 0.36
CA ARG A 46 -2.68 0.24 1.07
C ARG A 46 -1.47 0.53 0.18
N LEU A 47 -1.51 0.14 -1.09
CA LEU A 47 -0.48 0.48 -2.07
C LEU A 47 -0.35 2.00 -2.24
N GLN A 48 -1.47 2.72 -2.42
CA GLN A 48 -1.46 4.19 -2.53
C GLN A 48 -0.97 4.88 -1.25
N ALA A 49 -1.20 4.29 -0.08
CA ALA A 49 -0.65 4.80 1.17
C ALA A 49 0.88 4.65 1.21
N LEU A 50 1.41 3.50 0.78
CA LEU A 50 2.85 3.25 0.66
C LEU A 50 3.50 4.19 -0.35
N GLU A 51 2.94 4.31 -1.55
CA GLU A 51 3.42 5.20 -2.62
C GLU A 51 3.50 6.66 -2.14
N ARG A 52 2.45 7.14 -1.44
CA ARG A 52 2.43 8.49 -0.84
C ARG A 52 3.46 8.65 0.27
N ALA A 53 3.65 7.63 1.12
CA ALA A 53 4.62 7.67 2.20
C ALA A 53 6.07 7.70 1.67
N LEU A 54 6.32 7.10 0.52
CA LEU A 54 7.62 7.09 -0.14
C LEU A 54 7.82 8.26 -1.11
N GLY A 55 6.74 8.92 -1.53
CA GLY A 55 6.79 9.94 -2.58
C GLY A 55 7.11 9.36 -3.97
N LEU A 56 6.79 8.09 -4.19
CA LEU A 56 7.14 7.34 -5.41
C LEU A 56 5.96 6.52 -5.91
N THR A 57 5.88 6.35 -7.23
CA THR A 57 5.01 5.33 -7.84
C THR A 57 5.76 4.00 -7.86
N LEU A 58 5.20 2.97 -7.23
CA LEU A 58 5.88 1.67 -7.11
C LEU A 58 5.49 0.71 -8.23
N LEU A 59 4.25 0.80 -8.74
CA LEU A 59 3.74 -0.07 -9.80
C LEU A 59 3.16 0.75 -10.94
N GLN A 60 3.55 0.40 -12.17
CA GLN A 60 2.86 0.85 -13.37
C GLN A 60 1.65 -0.07 -13.62
N ARG A 61 0.46 0.52 -13.69
CA ARG A 61 -0.79 -0.19 -14.00
C ARG A 61 -1.14 0.13 -15.45
N SER A 62 -1.22 -0.89 -16.30
CA SER A 62 -1.62 -0.82 -17.71
C SER A 62 -3.06 -1.27 -17.89
#